data_AF-A0A6V7XJY8-F1
#
_entry.id   AF-A0A6V7XJY8-F1
#
_cell.length_a   1.000
_cell.length_b   1.000
_cell.length_c   1.000
_cell.angle_alpha   90.00
_cell.angle_beta   90.00
_cell.angle_gamma   90.00
#
_symmetry.space_group_name_H-M   'P 1'
#
loop_
_entity.id
_entity.type
_entity.pdbx_description
1 polymer ?
#
loop_
_entity_poly.entity_id
_entity_poly.type
_entity_poly.pdbx_seq_one_letter_code
_entity_poly.pdbx_strand_id
1 'polypeptide(L)'
;ISNNSEESAGLVNAQVNQQLRERFISEYHIRAYDAGFDSVIAAIEGSRVDSWVLIRGVADYQQGATKIGKLWQHYASANAAAMVKTILGRIPATR
;
A
#
# COMPACT_ATOMS: atom_id res chain seq x y z
N ILE A 1 21.27 -23.37 25.69
CA ILE A 1 22.38 -22.86 24.83
C ILE A 1 21.94 -22.72 23.35
N SER A 2 20.76 -23.21 22.94
CA SER A 2 20.27 -23.20 21.54
C SER A 2 19.54 -21.93 21.07
N ASN A 3 19.11 -21.01 21.92
CA ASN A 3 18.27 -19.86 21.50
C ASN A 3 19.04 -18.75 20.75
N ASN A 4 20.33 -18.57 21.03
CA ASN A 4 21.08 -17.42 20.48
C ASN A 4 21.37 -17.55 18.98
N SER A 5 21.48 -18.78 18.45
CA SER A 5 21.74 -19.02 17.03
C SER A 5 20.51 -18.79 16.16
N GLU A 6 19.32 -19.19 16.63
CA GLU A 6 18.07 -18.96 15.92
C GLU A 6 17.68 -17.48 15.92
N GLU A 7 17.87 -16.79 17.04
CA GLU A 7 17.63 -15.34 17.13
C GLU A 7 18.56 -14.55 16.21
N SER A 8 19.85 -14.93 16.15
CA SER A 8 20.81 -14.33 15.22
C SER A 8 20.45 -14.58 13.75
N ALA A 9 20.02 -15.80 13.40
CA ALA A 9 19.57 -16.11 12.05
C ALA A 9 18.30 -15.31 11.67
N GLY A 10 17.37 -15.12 12.62
CA GLY A 10 16.18 -14.29 12.44
C GLY A 10 16.52 -12.82 12.17
N LEU A 11 17.50 -12.26 12.89
CA LEU A 11 17.99 -10.89 12.67
C LEU A 11 18.64 -10.72 11.30
N VAL A 12 19.46 -11.68 10.88
CA VAL A 12 20.08 -11.68 9.54
C VAL A 12 19.01 -11.74 8.45
N ASN A 13 18.00 -12.61 8.59
CA ASN A 13 16.90 -12.70 7.64
C ASN A 13 16.08 -11.39 7.57
N ALA A 14 15.84 -10.73 8.71
CA ALA A 14 15.16 -9.46 8.75
C ALA A 14 15.94 -8.35 8.00
N GLN A 15 17.27 -8.31 8.18
CA GLN A 15 18.14 -7.38 7.45
C GLN A 15 18.15 -7.65 5.93
N VAL A 16 18.27 -8.91 5.52
CA VAL A 16 18.22 -9.30 4.10
C VAL A 16 16.87 -8.90 3.48
N ASN A 17 15.76 -9.16 4.18
CA ASN A 17 14.43 -8.76 3.72
C ASN A 17 14.27 -7.24 3.61
N GLN A 18 14.88 -6.48 4.52
CA GLN A 18 14.89 -5.02 4.45
C GLN A 18 15.66 -4.53 3.22
N GLN A 19 16.87 -5.07 2.98
CA GLN A 19 17.68 -4.69 1.81
C GLN A 19 17.00 -5.02 0.48
N LEU A 20 16.37 -6.20 0.38
CA LEU A 20 15.59 -6.58 -0.79
C LEU A 20 14.44 -5.62 -1.05
N ARG A 21 13.72 -5.22 0.01
CA ARG A 21 12.63 -4.26 -0.08
C ARG A 21 13.11 -2.88 -0.55
N GLU A 22 14.20 -2.39 0.03
CA GLU A 22 14.78 -1.09 -0.34
C GLU A 22 15.21 -1.05 -1.81
N ARG A 23 15.86 -2.14 -2.29
CA ARG A 23 16.20 -2.31 -3.70
C ARG A 23 14.95 -2.34 -4.59
N PHE A 24 13.92 -3.07 -4.20
CA PHE A 24 12.67 -3.15 -4.96
C PHE A 24 11.98 -1.77 -5.04
N ILE A 25 11.99 -1.01 -3.95
CA ILE A 25 11.44 0.35 -3.92
C ILE A 25 12.20 1.26 -4.87
N SER A 26 13.53 1.22 -4.86
CA SER A 26 14.35 2.09 -5.72
C SER A 26 14.24 1.72 -7.20
N GLU A 27 14.23 0.43 -7.51
CA GLU A 27 14.17 -0.09 -8.89
C GLU A 27 12.81 0.25 -9.55
N TYR A 28 11.71 0.02 -8.84
CA TYR A 28 10.35 0.23 -9.35
C TYR A 28 9.74 1.58 -8.95
N HIS A 29 10.53 2.46 -8.32
CA HIS A 29 10.12 3.81 -7.89
C HIS A 29 8.84 3.79 -7.03
N ILE A 30 8.73 2.81 -6.14
CA ILE A 30 7.53 2.58 -5.35
C ILE A 30 7.34 3.71 -4.34
N ARG A 31 6.15 4.33 -4.35
CA ARG A 31 5.83 5.47 -3.49
C ARG A 31 4.97 5.09 -2.28
N ALA A 32 4.24 3.98 -2.37
CA ALA A 32 3.32 3.52 -1.35
C ALA A 32 3.12 1.99 -1.45
N TYR A 33 2.68 1.38 -0.36
CA TYR A 33 2.36 -0.05 -0.28
C TYR A 33 0.97 -0.24 0.33
N ASP A 34 0.19 -1.18 -0.20
CA ASP A 34 -1.12 -1.59 0.32
C ASP A 34 -1.32 -3.09 0.04
N ALA A 35 -1.58 -3.87 1.08
CA ALA A 35 -1.73 -5.34 0.97
C ALA A 35 -3.17 -5.80 0.66
N GLY A 36 -4.12 -4.88 0.45
CA GLY A 36 -5.55 -5.20 0.42
C GLY A 36 -6.24 -5.09 -0.94
N PHE A 37 -5.50 -4.92 -2.04
CA PHE A 37 -6.13 -4.53 -3.32
C PHE A 37 -5.92 -5.47 -4.50
N ASP A 38 -5.18 -6.56 -4.32
CA ASP A 38 -4.86 -7.48 -5.42
C ASP A 38 -6.13 -8.02 -6.09
N SER A 39 -7.16 -8.38 -5.30
CA SER A 39 -8.44 -8.85 -5.81
C SER A 39 -9.21 -7.80 -6.62
N VAL A 40 -9.05 -6.51 -6.28
CA VAL A 40 -9.69 -5.41 -6.99
C VAL A 40 -8.98 -5.15 -8.31
N ILE A 41 -7.64 -5.14 -8.31
CA ILE A 41 -6.86 -5.00 -9.55
C ILE A 41 -7.15 -6.15 -10.51
N ALA A 42 -7.15 -7.40 -10.02
CA ALA A 42 -7.48 -8.57 -10.83
C ALA A 42 -8.90 -8.47 -11.44
N ALA A 43 -9.87 -7.94 -10.68
CA ALA A 43 -11.24 -7.74 -11.19
C ALA A 43 -11.31 -6.66 -12.28
N ILE A 44 -10.56 -5.56 -12.14
CA ILE A 44 -10.46 -4.49 -13.15
C ILE A 44 -9.84 -5.06 -14.44
N GLU A 45 -8.73 -5.77 -14.33
CA GLU A 45 -8.06 -6.43 -15.45
C GLU A 45 -8.98 -7.44 -16.16
N GLY A 46 -9.71 -8.27 -15.39
CA GLY A 46 -10.66 -9.24 -15.93
C GLY A 46 -11.88 -8.60 -16.62
N SER A 47 -12.28 -7.42 -16.16
CA SER A 47 -13.46 -6.70 -16.67
C SER A 47 -13.18 -5.84 -17.90
N ARG A 48 -11.91 -5.76 -18.37
CA ARG A 48 -11.47 -4.94 -19.52
C ARG A 48 -11.91 -3.47 -19.40
N VAL A 49 -11.83 -2.92 -18.19
CA VAL A 49 -12.03 -1.48 -17.98
C VAL A 49 -10.77 -0.75 -18.42
N ASP A 50 -10.84 -0.05 -19.55
CA ASP A 50 -9.68 0.59 -20.18
C ASP A 50 -9.19 1.85 -19.43
N SER A 51 -10.06 2.49 -18.65
CA SER A 51 -9.73 3.72 -17.92
C SER A 51 -10.17 3.63 -16.47
N TRP A 52 -9.19 3.62 -15.57
CA TRP A 52 -9.39 3.60 -14.13
C TRP A 52 -8.31 4.42 -13.43
N VAL A 53 -8.63 4.88 -12.22
CA VAL A 53 -7.68 5.57 -11.34
C VAL A 53 -7.85 5.03 -9.93
N LEU A 54 -6.72 4.85 -9.25
CA LEU A 54 -6.69 4.43 -7.85
C LEU A 54 -6.37 5.60 -6.95
N ILE A 55 -7.25 5.90 -6.00
CA ILE A 55 -7.07 6.98 -5.02
C ILE A 55 -6.96 6.36 -3.64
N ARG A 56 -5.82 6.60 -2.97
CA ARG A 56 -5.51 6.06 -1.65
C ARG A 56 -5.06 7.15 -0.69
N GLY A 57 -5.41 6.99 0.58
CA GLY A 57 -4.85 7.77 1.67
C GLY A 57 -3.65 7.07 2.27
N VAL A 58 -2.65 7.84 2.71
CA VAL A 58 -1.48 7.32 3.41
C VAL A 58 -1.77 7.26 4.91
N ALA A 59 -1.76 6.06 5.48
CA ALA A 59 -1.99 5.85 6.91
C ALA A 59 -0.68 5.82 7.73
N ASP A 60 0.43 5.42 7.10
CA ASP A 60 1.76 5.42 7.71
C ASP A 60 2.86 5.41 6.66
N TYR A 61 4.09 5.70 7.12
CA TYR A 61 5.32 5.68 6.31
C TYR A 61 6.21 4.48 6.63
N GLN A 62 5.69 3.52 7.40
CA GLN A 62 6.40 2.30 7.79
C GLN A 62 5.81 1.08 7.08
N GLN A 63 5.13 1.29 5.94
CA GLN A 63 4.64 0.26 5.05
C GLN A 63 3.74 -0.76 5.78
N GLY A 64 2.96 -0.31 6.76
CA GLY A 64 2.10 -1.16 7.58
C GLY A 64 2.83 -2.02 8.62
N ALA A 65 4.13 -1.84 8.81
CA ALA A 65 4.91 -2.57 9.82
C ALA A 65 4.56 -2.17 11.26
N THR A 66 3.93 -1.01 11.47
CA THR A 66 3.53 -0.54 12.80
C THR A 66 2.05 -0.69 13.06
N LYS A 67 1.72 -0.91 14.33
CA LYS A 67 0.34 -0.83 14.81
C LYS A 67 -0.22 0.60 14.80
N ILE A 68 0.66 1.61 14.82
CA ILE A 68 0.26 3.03 14.82
C ILE A 68 -0.47 3.39 13.52
N GLY A 69 -0.05 2.85 12.38
CA GLY A 69 -0.73 3.06 11.10
C GLY A 69 -2.21 2.70 11.13
N LYS A 70 -2.60 1.67 11.91
CA LYS A 70 -4.01 1.25 12.02
C LYS A 70 -4.94 2.34 12.58
N LEU A 71 -4.43 3.20 13.46
CA LEU A 71 -5.22 4.32 13.99
C LEU A 71 -5.58 5.32 12.88
N TRP A 72 -4.63 5.56 11.97
CA TRP A 72 -4.76 6.53 10.89
C TRP A 72 -5.49 6.00 9.66
N GLN A 73 -5.69 4.68 9.54
CA GLN A 73 -6.37 4.07 8.39
C GLN A 73 -7.75 4.65 8.13
N HIS A 74 -8.56 4.88 9.17
CA HIS A 74 -9.90 5.47 9.03
C HIS A 74 -9.82 6.91 8.48
N TYR A 75 -8.90 7.71 9.01
CA TYR A 75 -8.69 9.10 8.60
C TYR A 75 -8.15 9.17 7.15
N ALA A 76 -7.16 8.34 6.83
CA ALA A 76 -6.61 8.24 5.49
C ALA A 76 -7.67 7.82 4.46
N SER A 77 -8.52 6.84 4.81
CA SER A 77 -9.64 6.40 3.97
C SER A 77 -10.67 7.51 3.74
N ALA A 78 -11.04 8.24 4.80
CA ALA A 78 -11.97 9.36 4.70
C ALA A 78 -11.44 10.46 3.76
N ASN A 79 -10.14 10.78 3.82
CA ASN A 79 -9.52 11.75 2.92
C ASN A 79 -9.53 11.28 1.46
N ALA A 80 -9.24 9.99 1.21
CA ALA A 80 -9.32 9.42 -0.14
C ALA A 80 -10.75 9.51 -0.71
N ALA A 81 -11.76 9.18 0.11
CA ALA A 81 -13.17 9.30 -0.28
C ALA A 81 -13.58 10.76 -0.55
N ALA A 82 -13.10 11.72 0.24
CA ALA A 82 -13.34 13.14 0.00
C ALA A 82 -12.73 13.61 -1.33
N MET A 83 -11.53 13.12 -1.69
CA MET A 83 -10.91 13.39 -2.98
C MET A 83 -11.73 12.80 -4.13
N VAL A 84 -12.19 11.54 -4.00
CA VAL A 84 -13.08 10.91 -4.98
C VAL A 84 -14.35 11.74 -5.17
N LYS A 85 -15.01 12.15 -4.09
CA LYS A 85 -16.21 13.00 -4.15
C LYS A 85 -15.94 14.31 -4.89
N THR A 86 -14.79 14.92 -4.64
CA THR A 86 -14.37 16.16 -5.30
C THR A 86 -14.16 15.95 -6.79
N ILE A 87 -13.46 14.88 -7.19
CA ILE A 87 -13.25 14.53 -8.61
C ILE A 87 -14.58 14.28 -9.31
N LEU A 88 -15.46 13.45 -8.72
CA LEU A 88 -16.77 13.14 -9.29
C LEU A 88 -17.61 14.41 -9.50
N GLY A 89 -17.57 15.36 -8.56
CA GLY A 89 -18.25 16.65 -8.72
C GLY A 89 -17.66 17.57 -9.79
N ARG A 90 -16.46 17.25 -10.33
CA ARG A 90 -15.81 18.00 -11.42
C ARG A 90 -15.83 17.26 -12.75
N ILE A 91 -16.15 15.97 -12.76
CA ILE A 91 -16.36 15.22 -14.00
C ILE A 91 -17.65 15.75 -14.65
N PRO A 92 -17.62 16.20 -15.91
CA PRO A 92 -18.82 16.62 -16.61
C PRO A 92 -19.86 15.50 -16.59
N ALA A 93 -21.12 15.84 -16.29
CA ALA A 93 -22.19 14.88 -16.40
C ALA A 93 -22.24 14.36 -17.84
N THR A 94 -22.20 13.03 -17.99
CA THR A 94 -22.41 12.40 -19.29
C THR A 94 -23.80 12.78 -19.77
N ARG A 95 -23.86 13.36 -20.96
CA ARG A 95 -25.09 13.89 -21.57
C ARG A 95 -26.06 12.78 -21.93
#